data_AF-A0A8J4K4E5-F1
#
_entry.id   AF-A0A8J4K4E5-F1
#
_cell.length_a   1.000
_cell.length_b   1.000
_cell.length_c   1.000
_cell.angle_alpha   90.00
_cell.angle_beta   90.00
_cell.angle_gamma   90.00
#
_symmetry.space_group_name_H-M   'P 1'
#
loop_
_entity.id
_entity.type
_entity.pdbx_description
1 polymer ?
#
loop_
_entity_poly.entity_id
_entity_poly.type
_entity_poly.pdbx_seq_one_letter_code
_entity_poly.pdbx_strand_id
1 'polypeptide(L)'
;HIETAINLAIPGLMLRRLKKGNLPIRSIIPNHEDKERFVKRCKADTVLLYDEATADWQDGGAATSVLGLLLQKLRDDGCKAYYLKGGFNKFQTEYSEHCETNLDSSSPSNSPPASVLGLGGLRISSDCSDGESDREPSSATESDGSPIPNNQPAFPVQILPYLYLGCAKDSTNLDVLGKYGIKYILNVTPNLPNMFEHDGEFKYKQIPISDHWSQNLSQFFPEAIAFI
;
A
#
# COMPACT_ATOMS: atom_id res chain seq x y z
N HIS A 1 12.18 -3.16 -4.91
CA HIS A 1 12.39 -3.98 -3.70
C HIS A 1 13.59 -4.88 -3.96
N ILE A 2 14.19 -5.52 -2.94
CA ILE A 2 15.37 -6.39 -3.19
C ILE A 2 14.91 -7.61 -3.97
N GLU A 3 15.72 -8.06 -4.94
CA GLU A 3 15.44 -9.26 -5.74
C GLU A 3 15.05 -10.45 -4.88
N THR A 4 13.99 -11.17 -5.30
CA THR A 4 13.48 -12.37 -4.64
C THR A 4 12.94 -12.17 -3.21
N ALA A 5 12.80 -10.91 -2.75
CA ALA A 5 12.30 -10.63 -1.41
C ALA A 5 10.81 -10.98 -1.28
N ILE A 6 10.45 -11.54 -0.12
CA ILE A 6 9.06 -11.85 0.23
C ILE A 6 8.44 -10.62 0.88
N ASN A 7 7.48 -9.99 0.21
CA ASN A 7 6.76 -8.83 0.75
C ASN A 7 5.75 -9.26 1.82
N LEU A 8 5.85 -8.66 3.01
CA LEU A 8 4.94 -8.92 4.13
C LEU A 8 4.06 -7.71 4.40
N ALA A 9 2.74 -7.91 4.26
CA ALA A 9 1.73 -6.98 4.74
C ALA A 9 1.11 -7.54 6.03
N ILE A 10 1.15 -6.78 7.12
CA ILE A 10 0.63 -7.23 8.43
C ILE A 10 -0.57 -6.38 8.84
N PRO A 11 -1.80 -6.84 8.56
CA PRO A 11 -3.02 -6.18 9.02
C PRO A 11 -3.03 -5.98 10.53
N GLY A 12 -3.70 -4.92 11.01
CA GLY A 12 -3.71 -4.56 12.44
C GLY A 12 -4.16 -5.71 13.37
N LEU A 13 -5.12 -6.55 12.93
CA LEU A 13 -5.54 -7.73 13.67
C LEU A 13 -4.43 -8.78 13.82
N MET A 14 -3.68 -9.03 12.74
CA MET A 14 -2.54 -9.95 12.74
C MET A 14 -1.39 -9.39 13.57
N LEU A 15 -1.13 -8.09 13.49
CA LEU A 15 -0.12 -7.42 14.32
C LEU A 15 -0.44 -7.56 15.81
N ARG A 16 -1.70 -7.43 16.22
CA ARG A 16 -2.15 -7.67 17.60
C ARG A 16 -1.88 -9.12 18.04
N ARG A 17 -2.10 -10.10 17.16
CA ARG A 17 -1.83 -11.52 17.45
C ARG A 17 -0.33 -11.82 17.51
N LEU A 18 0.47 -11.19 16.66
CA LEU A 18 1.92 -11.28 16.65
C LEU A 18 2.51 -10.73 17.96
N LYS A 19 2.04 -9.55 18.41
CA LYS A 19 2.43 -8.97 19.71
C LYS A 19 2.12 -9.86 20.91
N LYS A 20 1.06 -10.66 20.82
CA LYS A 20 0.68 -11.64 21.85
C LYS A 20 1.44 -12.98 21.75
N GLY A 21 2.28 -13.17 20.73
CA GLY A 21 3.02 -14.41 20.48
C GLY A 21 2.21 -15.55 19.83
N ASN A 22 0.93 -15.34 19.55
CA ASN A 22 -0.01 -16.39 19.09
C ASN A 22 -0.17 -16.43 17.55
N LEU A 23 0.85 -16.00 16.81
CA LEU A 23 0.84 -15.98 15.35
C LEU A 23 2.18 -16.51 14.79
N PRO A 24 2.19 -17.62 14.04
CA PRO A 24 3.40 -18.12 13.41
C PRO A 24 3.74 -17.31 12.15
N ILE A 25 5.03 -17.07 11.89
CA ILE A 25 5.49 -16.23 10.75
C ILE A 25 4.94 -16.73 9.39
N ARG A 26 4.89 -18.05 9.18
CA ARG A 26 4.32 -18.67 7.97
C ARG A 26 2.86 -18.31 7.67
N SER A 27 2.13 -17.75 8.64
CA SER A 27 0.74 -17.30 8.45
C SER A 27 0.64 -15.86 7.94
N ILE A 28 1.76 -15.12 7.95
CA ILE A 28 1.88 -13.74 7.49
C ILE A 28 2.37 -13.69 6.03
N ILE A 29 2.93 -14.79 5.53
CA ILE A 29 3.39 -14.90 4.15
C ILE A 29 2.17 -15.06 3.23
N PRO A 30 1.99 -14.17 2.23
CA PRO A 30 0.72 -14.05 1.51
C PRO A 30 0.46 -15.17 0.49
N ASN A 31 1.48 -15.57 -0.27
CA ASN A 31 1.32 -16.60 -1.31
C ASN A 31 1.78 -17.99 -0.81
N HIS A 32 1.29 -19.04 -1.47
CA HIS A 32 1.62 -20.41 -1.11
C HIS A 32 3.09 -20.75 -1.44
N GLU A 33 3.59 -20.26 -2.57
CA GLU A 33 4.94 -20.58 -3.05
C GLU A 33 6.05 -20.02 -2.15
N ASP A 34 5.96 -18.74 -1.75
CA ASP A 34 6.92 -18.13 -0.83
C ASP A 34 6.80 -18.75 0.55
N LYS A 35 5.60 -19.16 0.95
CA LYS A 35 5.39 -19.86 2.21
C LYS A 35 6.11 -21.20 2.23
N GLU A 36 6.00 -21.99 1.17
CA GLU A 36 6.74 -23.25 1.04
C GLU A 36 8.24 -23.03 0.95
N ARG A 37 8.67 -22.05 0.15
CA ARG A 37 10.09 -21.65 0.04
C ARG A 37 10.65 -21.27 1.40
N PHE A 38 9.93 -20.45 2.16
CA PHE A 38 10.30 -20.04 3.50
C PHE A 38 10.37 -21.23 4.46
N VAL A 39 9.32 -22.08 4.52
CA VAL A 39 9.29 -23.24 5.42
C VAL A 39 10.45 -24.20 5.15
N LYS A 40 10.82 -24.39 3.88
CA LYS A 40 11.93 -25.27 3.48
C LYS A 40 13.29 -24.73 3.90
N ARG A 41 13.47 -23.40 3.91
CA ARG A 41 14.78 -22.75 4.04
C ARG A 41 15.02 -22.04 5.36
N CYS A 42 13.98 -21.64 6.10
CA CYS A 42 14.11 -20.71 7.23
C CYS A 42 15.04 -21.17 8.37
N LYS A 43 15.23 -22.48 8.54
CA LYS A 43 16.14 -23.07 9.54
C LYS A 43 17.55 -23.33 9.01
N ALA A 44 17.70 -23.47 7.70
CA ALA A 44 18.98 -23.76 7.06
C ALA A 44 19.72 -22.46 6.67
N ASP A 45 18.96 -21.52 6.11
CA ASP A 45 19.46 -20.29 5.52
C ASP A 45 19.36 -19.10 6.50
N THR A 46 20.09 -18.04 6.18
CA THR A 46 19.97 -16.76 6.88
C THR A 46 18.71 -16.03 6.42
N VAL A 47 17.87 -15.60 7.37
CA VAL A 47 16.69 -14.78 7.10
C VAL A 47 17.04 -13.32 7.32
N LEU A 48 17.00 -12.52 6.26
CA LEU A 48 17.23 -11.08 6.32
C LEU A 48 15.90 -10.34 6.26
N LEU A 49 15.64 -9.47 7.24
CA LEU A 49 14.50 -8.56 7.24
C LEU A 49 14.96 -7.15 6.88
N TYR A 50 14.12 -6.40 6.19
CA TYR A 50 14.35 -4.98 5.95
C TYR A 50 13.01 -4.25 5.89
N ASP A 51 13.05 -2.98 6.22
CA ASP A 51 11.98 -2.03 5.96
C ASP A 51 12.54 -0.90 5.08
N GLU A 52 11.87 0.25 5.05
CA GLU A 52 12.29 1.35 4.18
C GLU A 52 13.62 1.99 4.61
N ALA A 53 13.83 2.23 5.91
CA ALA A 53 14.94 3.07 6.38
C ALA A 53 15.43 2.82 7.83
N THR A 54 15.09 1.72 8.50
CA THR A 54 15.53 1.49 9.89
C THR A 54 17.05 1.39 9.98
N ALA A 55 17.67 2.42 10.56
CA ALA A 55 19.12 2.53 10.70
C ALA A 55 19.62 2.04 12.06
N ASP A 56 18.99 2.41 13.18
CA ASP A 56 19.54 2.09 14.50
C ASP A 56 18.57 1.27 15.35
N TRP A 57 19.08 0.15 15.86
CA TRP A 57 18.35 -0.72 16.79
C TRP A 57 18.42 -0.11 18.20
N GLN A 58 17.46 0.76 18.52
CA GLN A 58 17.33 1.25 19.90
C GLN A 58 16.87 0.11 20.80
N ASP A 59 17.75 -0.27 21.74
CA ASP A 59 17.63 -1.41 22.67
C ASP A 59 16.29 -1.45 23.44
N GLY A 60 15.62 -0.30 23.62
CA GLY A 60 14.30 -0.21 24.28
C GLY A 60 13.08 -0.10 23.36
N GLY A 61 13.24 0.35 22.11
CA GLY A 61 12.13 0.58 21.17
C GLY A 61 11.96 -0.53 20.14
N ALA A 62 13.05 -1.24 19.84
CA ALA A 62 13.08 -2.25 18.80
C ALA A 62 12.17 -3.45 19.10
N ALA A 63 11.92 -3.79 20.37
CA ALA A 63 11.00 -4.89 20.72
C ALA A 63 9.52 -4.60 20.37
N THR A 64 9.17 -3.33 20.12
CA THR A 64 7.77 -2.92 19.87
C THR A 64 7.46 -2.66 18.39
N SER A 65 8.50 -2.49 17.56
CA SER A 65 8.35 -2.28 16.12
C SER A 65 7.97 -3.59 15.42
N VAL A 66 7.37 -3.48 14.23
CA VAL A 66 6.99 -4.66 13.43
C VAL A 66 8.24 -5.48 13.06
N LEU A 67 9.29 -4.80 12.58
CA LEU A 67 10.58 -5.40 12.26
C LEU A 67 11.18 -6.14 13.48
N GLY A 68 11.08 -5.50 14.64
CA GLY A 68 11.39 -6.03 15.97
C GLY A 68 10.73 -7.36 16.30
N LEU A 69 9.40 -7.33 16.29
CA LEU A 69 8.55 -8.47 16.61
C LEU A 69 8.82 -9.65 15.67
N LEU A 70 8.99 -9.38 14.36
CA LEU A 70 9.32 -10.39 13.38
C LEU A 70 10.71 -10.99 13.64
N LEU A 71 11.71 -10.14 13.90
CA LEU A 71 13.08 -10.59 14.18
C LEU A 71 13.13 -11.47 15.43
N GLN A 72 12.48 -11.04 16.51
CA GLN A 72 12.39 -11.82 17.75
C GLN A 72 11.70 -13.15 17.51
N LYS A 73 10.53 -13.12 16.86
CA LYS A 73 9.74 -14.33 16.61
C LYS A 73 10.48 -15.35 15.73
N LEU A 74 11.22 -14.88 14.72
CA LEU A 74 12.04 -15.74 13.88
C LEU A 74 13.17 -16.41 14.67
N ARG A 75 13.81 -15.68 15.58
CA ARG A 75 14.85 -16.22 16.47
C ARG A 75 14.27 -17.23 17.45
N ASP A 76 13.11 -16.94 18.04
CA ASP A 76 12.40 -17.86 18.92
C ASP A 76 12.01 -19.16 18.20
N ASP A 77 11.66 -19.08 16.92
CA ASP A 77 11.36 -20.23 16.05
C ASP A 77 12.63 -20.96 15.55
N GLY A 78 13.83 -20.51 15.96
CA GLY A 78 15.13 -21.13 15.67
C GLY A 78 15.77 -20.72 14.35
N CYS A 79 15.33 -19.63 13.73
CA CYS A 79 15.89 -19.12 12.47
C CYS A 79 17.10 -18.22 12.72
N LYS A 80 18.08 -18.24 11.82
CA LYS A 80 19.21 -17.29 11.81
C LYS A 80 18.74 -15.96 11.22
N ALA A 81 18.17 -15.09 12.04
CA ALA A 81 17.53 -13.87 11.58
C ALA A 81 18.31 -12.59 11.91
N TYR A 82 18.45 -11.71 10.89
CA TYR A 82 19.11 -10.42 10.94
C TYR A 82 18.25 -9.34 10.25
N TYR A 83 18.58 -8.08 10.47
CA TYR A 83 17.95 -6.98 9.75
C TYR A 83 18.99 -6.17 8.97
N LEU A 84 18.53 -5.49 7.92
CA LEU A 84 19.37 -4.65 7.08
C LEU A 84 19.46 -3.22 7.64
N LYS A 85 20.66 -2.83 8.09
CA LYS A 85 20.91 -1.50 8.64
C LYS A 85 20.74 -0.43 7.55
N GLY A 86 19.82 0.52 7.77
CA GLY A 86 19.49 1.60 6.85
C GLY A 86 18.37 1.26 5.87
N GLY A 87 17.76 0.07 5.99
CA GLY A 87 16.63 -0.37 5.18
C GLY A 87 16.90 -0.42 3.68
N PHE A 88 15.82 -0.45 2.91
CA PHE A 88 15.85 -0.49 1.45
C PHE A 88 16.49 0.78 0.84
N ASN A 89 16.27 1.96 1.42
CA ASN A 89 16.80 3.21 0.88
C ASN A 89 18.33 3.21 0.81
N LYS A 90 18.99 2.74 1.87
CA LYS A 90 20.45 2.58 1.87
C LYS A 90 20.89 1.50 0.89
N PHE A 91 20.22 0.35 0.90
CA PHE A 91 20.56 -0.78 0.02
C PHE A 91 20.47 -0.41 -1.45
N GLN A 92 19.40 0.25 -1.88
CA GLN A 92 19.20 0.65 -3.27
C GLN A 92 20.28 1.64 -3.74
N THR A 93 20.76 2.51 -2.85
CA THR A 93 21.81 3.49 -3.17
C THR A 93 23.16 2.79 -3.41
N GLU A 94 23.45 1.71 -2.66
CA GLU A 94 24.73 1.00 -2.71
C GLU A 94 24.73 -0.19 -3.67
N TYR A 95 23.56 -0.80 -3.92
CA TYR A 95 23.37 -2.08 -4.63
C TYR A 95 22.13 -2.06 -5.54
N SER A 96 22.04 -1.04 -6.39
CA SER A 96 20.89 -0.83 -7.29
C SER A 96 20.62 -1.99 -8.25
N GLU A 97 21.66 -2.74 -8.63
CA GLU A 97 21.62 -3.89 -9.53
C GLU A 97 20.94 -5.12 -8.92
N HIS A 98 20.77 -5.14 -7.59
CA HIS A 98 20.08 -6.20 -6.86
C HIS A 98 18.66 -5.81 -6.46
N CYS A 99 18.12 -4.77 -7.08
CA CYS A 99 16.78 -4.28 -6.83
C CYS A 99 15.88 -4.55 -8.04
N GLU A 100 14.76 -5.23 -7.82
CA GLU A 100 13.70 -5.32 -8.80
C GLU A 100 13.07 -3.94 -9.00
N THR A 101 13.25 -3.41 -10.20
CA THR A 101 12.47 -2.30 -10.76
C THR A 101 11.44 -2.94 -11.70
N ASN A 102 10.16 -2.58 -11.58
CA ASN A 102 9.10 -3.09 -12.48
C ASN A 102 9.25 -2.49 -13.90
N LEU A 103 10.41 -2.66 -14.53
CA LEU A 103 10.70 -2.30 -15.91
C LEU A 103 11.01 -3.58 -16.69
N ASP A 104 10.00 -4.43 -16.86
CA ASP A 104 9.97 -5.29 -18.04
C ASP A 104 9.69 -4.38 -19.23
N SER A 105 10.76 -3.87 -19.84
CA SER A 105 10.72 -3.21 -21.14
C SER A 105 12.06 -3.41 -21.82
N SER A 106 12.11 -4.41 -22.68
CA SER A 106 13.03 -4.50 -23.79
C SER A 106 12.93 -3.22 -24.64
N SER A 107 13.75 -2.21 -24.34
CA SER A 107 13.99 -1.03 -25.17
C SER A 107 15.31 -0.36 -24.76
N PRO A 108 16.26 -0.15 -25.67
CA PRO A 108 17.49 0.56 -25.33
C PRO A 108 17.22 2.07 -25.39
N SER A 109 16.96 2.69 -24.24
CA SER A 109 16.92 4.16 -24.16
C SER A 109 17.72 4.66 -22.95
N ASN A 110 18.83 5.33 -23.25
CA ASN A 110 19.70 6.06 -22.31
C ASN A 110 18.97 7.26 -21.68
N SER A 111 18.14 7.03 -20.67
CA SER A 111 17.66 8.08 -19.78
C SER A 111 17.43 7.53 -18.37
N PRO A 112 17.83 8.24 -17.30
CA PRO A 112 17.63 7.78 -15.93
C PRO A 112 16.12 7.67 -15.64
N PRO A 113 15.65 6.61 -14.95
CA PRO A 113 14.24 6.48 -14.61
C PRO A 113 13.88 7.56 -13.59
N ALA A 114 12.82 8.33 -13.88
CA ALA A 114 12.25 9.25 -12.93
C ALA A 114 11.63 8.46 -11.77
N SER A 115 12.10 8.69 -10.55
CA SER A 115 11.50 8.17 -9.33
C SER A 115 10.03 8.56 -9.28
N VAL A 116 9.13 7.61 -9.05
CA VAL A 116 7.71 7.88 -8.80
C VAL A 116 7.59 8.55 -7.42
N LEU A 117 7.85 9.86 -7.37
CA LEU A 117 7.67 10.71 -6.21
C LEU A 117 6.17 10.92 -6.01
N GLY A 118 5.53 10.20 -5.09
CA GLY A 118 4.13 10.51 -4.72
C GLY A 118 3.35 9.49 -3.91
N LEU A 119 3.74 8.21 -3.89
CA LEU A 119 2.94 7.17 -3.21
C LEU A 119 3.16 7.10 -1.68
N GLY A 120 4.26 7.65 -1.16
CA GLY A 120 4.61 7.56 0.28
C GLY A 120 3.70 8.32 1.25
N GLY A 121 2.77 9.14 0.74
CA GLY A 121 1.86 9.95 1.55
C GLY A 121 0.40 9.49 1.59
N LEU A 122 0.04 8.44 0.84
CA LEU A 122 -1.35 7.99 0.74
C LEU A 122 -1.74 7.15 1.96
N ARG A 123 -2.50 7.76 2.88
CA ARG A 123 -3.19 7.06 3.96
C ARG A 123 -4.55 6.59 3.46
N ILE A 124 -4.83 5.29 3.54
CA ILE A 124 -6.18 4.74 3.36
C ILE A 124 -6.99 5.13 4.61
N SER A 125 -7.66 6.28 4.56
CA SER A 125 -8.59 6.68 5.62
C SER A 125 -9.85 5.82 5.50
N SER A 126 -10.13 5.03 6.54
CA SER A 126 -11.22 4.06 6.58
C SER A 126 -12.62 4.68 6.83
N ASP A 127 -12.77 6.00 6.67
CA ASP A 127 -14.02 6.72 6.93
C ASP A 127 -14.88 6.77 5.64
N CYS A 128 -15.26 5.60 5.16
CA CYS A 128 -16.30 5.40 4.15
C CYS A 128 -17.37 4.47 4.73
N SER A 129 -18.00 4.91 5.82
CA SER A 129 -19.22 4.27 6.32
C SER A 129 -20.40 5.05 5.78
N ASP A 130 -21.18 4.42 4.89
CA ASP A 130 -22.57 4.79 4.63
C ASP A 130 -23.35 4.64 5.94
N GLY A 131 -23.77 5.77 6.48
CA GLY A 131 -24.57 5.84 7.69
C GLY A 131 -25.47 7.06 7.60
N GLU A 132 -26.66 6.85 7.06
CA GLU A 132 -27.78 7.75 7.25
C GLU A 132 -27.98 7.99 8.76
N SER A 133 -27.87 9.23 9.22
CA SER A 133 -28.42 9.62 10.51
C SER A 133 -28.95 11.05 10.44
N ASP A 134 -30.28 11.12 10.53
CA ASP A 134 -31.13 12.27 10.65
C ASP A 134 -30.73 13.28 11.77
N ARG A 135 -30.86 14.57 11.44
CA ARG A 135 -31.36 15.74 12.21
C ARG A 135 -30.68 16.19 13.53
N GLU A 136 -30.02 17.37 13.43
CA GLU A 136 -30.05 18.66 14.23
C GLU A 136 -30.65 18.75 15.66
N PRO A 137 -30.48 19.89 16.41
CA PRO A 137 -29.33 20.83 16.57
C PRO A 137 -29.12 21.27 18.06
N SER A 138 -27.94 21.75 18.47
CA SER A 138 -27.86 22.75 19.59
C SER A 138 -26.45 23.32 19.87
N SER A 139 -26.44 24.66 19.92
CA SER A 139 -25.73 25.58 20.84
C SER A 139 -24.22 25.78 20.76
N ALA A 140 -23.91 27.03 20.38
CA ALA A 140 -22.72 27.83 20.59
C ALA A 140 -21.97 27.62 21.91
N THR A 141 -20.66 27.39 21.81
CA THR A 141 -19.65 28.06 22.64
C THR A 141 -18.39 28.26 21.83
N GLU A 142 -17.95 29.50 21.80
CA GLU A 142 -16.76 29.99 21.13
C GLU A 142 -15.54 29.53 21.95
N SER A 143 -14.61 28.81 21.30
CA SER A 143 -13.27 28.64 21.87
C SER A 143 -12.26 28.63 20.73
N ASP A 144 -11.53 29.72 20.68
CA ASP A 144 -10.29 29.93 19.94
C ASP A 144 -9.37 28.71 20.09
N GLY A 145 -9.12 28.06 18.96
CA GLY A 145 -8.32 26.86 18.83
C GLY A 145 -7.74 26.84 17.43
N SER A 146 -6.44 27.09 17.36
CA SER A 146 -5.60 27.28 16.17
C SER A 146 -6.00 26.41 14.96
N PRO A 147 -5.86 26.92 13.71
CA PRO A 147 -6.07 26.08 12.54
C PRO A 147 -4.98 25.02 12.52
N ILE A 148 -5.32 23.81 12.96
CA ILE A 148 -4.56 22.62 12.58
C ILE A 148 -4.57 22.66 11.05
N PRO A 149 -3.42 22.72 10.36
CA PRO A 149 -3.45 22.59 8.92
C PRO A 149 -3.98 21.18 8.67
N ASN A 150 -5.23 21.11 8.21
CA ASN A 150 -5.81 19.90 7.68
C ASN A 150 -5.06 19.62 6.39
N ASN A 151 -3.82 19.15 6.50
CA ASN A 151 -2.97 18.65 5.42
C ASN A 151 -3.52 17.29 4.95
N GLN A 152 -4.85 17.17 4.90
CA GLN A 152 -5.46 16.11 4.11
C GLN A 152 -5.20 16.49 2.66
N PRO A 153 -4.55 15.60 1.88
CA PRO A 153 -4.37 15.86 0.46
C PRO A 153 -5.75 16.09 -0.16
N ALA A 154 -5.87 17.15 -0.95
CA ALA A 154 -7.11 17.42 -1.67
C ALA A 154 -7.37 16.24 -2.61
N PHE A 155 -8.46 15.51 -2.38
CA PHE A 155 -8.87 14.44 -3.28
C PHE A 155 -9.55 15.03 -4.52
N PRO A 156 -9.41 14.37 -5.68
CA PRO A 156 -8.61 13.18 -5.93
C PRO A 156 -7.10 13.51 -6.00
N VAL A 157 -6.26 12.57 -5.57
CA VAL A 157 -4.80 12.75 -5.50
C VAL A 157 -4.17 12.40 -6.84
N GLN A 158 -3.38 13.32 -7.41
CA GLN A 158 -2.64 13.04 -8.63
C GLN A 158 -1.42 12.15 -8.33
N ILE A 159 -1.41 10.92 -8.85
CA ILE A 159 -0.32 9.96 -8.63
C ILE A 159 0.68 9.93 -9.79
N LEU A 160 0.23 10.26 -11.01
CA LEU A 160 1.06 10.50 -12.20
C LEU A 160 0.43 11.64 -13.02
N PRO A 161 1.15 12.25 -13.99
CA PRO A 161 0.55 13.16 -14.95
C PRO A 161 -0.72 12.55 -15.55
N TYR A 162 -1.86 13.24 -15.40
CA TYR A 162 -3.19 12.83 -15.86
C TYR A 162 -3.80 11.57 -15.20
N LEU A 163 -3.14 11.00 -14.18
CA LEU A 163 -3.65 9.84 -13.43
C LEU A 163 -3.95 10.25 -11.98
N TYR A 164 -5.21 10.08 -11.60
CA TYR A 164 -5.74 10.50 -10.31
C TYR A 164 -6.28 9.29 -9.54
N LEU A 165 -6.02 9.26 -8.24
CA LEU A 165 -6.57 8.30 -7.29
C LEU A 165 -7.63 9.02 -6.44
N GLY A 166 -8.89 8.58 -6.56
CA GLY A 166 -10.02 9.13 -5.82
C GLY A 166 -10.88 8.03 -5.19
N CYS A 167 -11.84 8.44 -4.37
CA CYS A 167 -12.85 7.57 -3.77
C CYS A 167 -14.16 7.60 -4.56
N ALA A 168 -15.16 6.83 -4.09
CA ALA A 168 -16.50 6.82 -4.68
C ALA A 168 -17.08 8.23 -4.83
N LYS A 169 -16.99 9.06 -3.77
CA LYS A 169 -17.52 10.44 -3.76
C LYS A 169 -16.92 11.32 -4.86
N ASP A 170 -15.63 11.15 -5.15
CA ASP A 170 -14.95 11.91 -6.21
C ASP A 170 -15.42 11.46 -7.60
N SER A 171 -15.60 10.14 -7.77
CA SER A 171 -16.07 9.55 -9.04
C SER A 171 -17.53 9.89 -9.38
N THR A 172 -18.32 10.29 -8.39
CA THR A 172 -19.72 10.72 -8.57
C THR A 172 -19.89 12.23 -8.63
N ASN A 173 -18.80 13.01 -8.64
CA ASN A 173 -18.86 14.48 -8.59
C ASN A 173 -18.42 15.10 -9.92
N LEU A 174 -19.39 15.58 -10.71
CA LEU A 174 -19.14 16.18 -12.02
C LEU A 174 -18.24 17.43 -11.96
N ASP A 175 -18.35 18.25 -10.92
CA ASP A 175 -17.52 19.46 -10.77
C ASP A 175 -16.05 19.08 -10.58
N VAL A 176 -15.79 18.05 -9.76
CA VAL A 176 -14.44 17.51 -9.54
C VAL A 176 -13.90 16.89 -10.82
N LEU A 177 -14.66 16.01 -11.47
CA LEU A 177 -14.25 15.37 -12.72
C LEU A 177 -13.95 16.41 -13.81
N GLY A 178 -14.81 17.42 -13.95
CA GLY A 178 -14.62 18.52 -14.90
C GLY A 178 -13.40 19.39 -14.57
N LYS A 179 -13.21 19.74 -13.30
CA LYS A 179 -12.06 20.54 -12.82
C LYS A 179 -10.72 19.90 -13.17
N TYR A 180 -10.62 18.57 -13.05
CA TYR A 180 -9.39 17.82 -13.35
C TYR A 180 -9.36 17.24 -14.78
N GLY A 181 -10.38 17.49 -15.60
CA GLY A 181 -10.46 17.01 -16.97
C GLY A 181 -10.55 15.48 -17.09
N ILE A 182 -11.10 14.81 -16.07
CA ILE A 182 -11.19 13.35 -16.00
C ILE A 182 -12.34 12.89 -16.91
N LYS A 183 -12.04 11.99 -17.85
CA LYS A 183 -13.03 11.38 -18.77
C LYS A 183 -13.03 9.85 -18.76
N TYR A 184 -11.97 9.25 -18.23
CA TYR A 184 -11.80 7.81 -18.13
C TYR A 184 -11.80 7.44 -16.65
N ILE A 185 -12.70 6.55 -16.24
CA ILE A 185 -12.87 6.15 -14.86
C ILE A 185 -12.75 4.63 -14.76
N LEU A 186 -11.67 4.19 -14.10
CA LEU A 186 -11.45 2.79 -13.76
C LEU A 186 -12.01 2.50 -12.37
N ASN A 187 -13.12 1.78 -12.30
CA ASN A 187 -13.78 1.39 -11.06
C ASN A 187 -13.29 0.00 -10.62
N VAL A 188 -12.54 -0.05 -9.52
CA VAL A 188 -11.99 -1.31 -9.00
C VAL A 188 -12.88 -1.97 -7.92
N THR A 189 -14.03 -1.38 -7.61
CA THR A 189 -14.91 -1.82 -6.52
C THR A 189 -16.00 -2.77 -7.06
N PRO A 190 -16.21 -3.95 -6.44
CA PRO A 190 -17.18 -4.93 -6.93
C PRO A 190 -18.64 -4.50 -6.78
N ASN A 191 -18.96 -3.70 -5.75
CA ASN A 191 -20.34 -3.35 -5.39
C ASN A 191 -20.70 -1.88 -5.65
N LEU A 192 -19.86 -1.13 -6.36
CA LEU A 192 -20.11 0.27 -6.67
C LEU A 192 -20.51 0.42 -8.15
N PRO A 193 -21.71 0.92 -8.47
CA PRO A 193 -22.10 1.16 -9.85
C PRO A 193 -21.37 2.38 -10.45
N ASN A 194 -21.24 2.41 -11.76
CA ASN A 194 -20.72 3.56 -12.50
C ASN A 194 -21.82 4.61 -12.68
N MET A 195 -21.66 5.80 -12.09
CA MET A 195 -22.76 6.78 -12.03
C MET A 195 -23.13 7.39 -13.38
N PHE A 196 -22.14 7.69 -14.23
CA PHE A 196 -22.34 8.45 -15.47
C PHE A 196 -22.13 7.59 -16.72
N GLU A 197 -22.25 6.27 -16.61
CA GLU A 197 -21.93 5.34 -17.71
C GLU A 197 -22.84 5.53 -18.93
N HIS A 198 -24.08 5.98 -18.71
CA HIS A 198 -25.07 6.17 -19.77
C HIS A 198 -25.06 7.57 -20.39
N ASP A 199 -24.31 8.52 -19.81
CA ASP A 199 -24.32 9.91 -20.24
C ASP A 199 -23.42 10.16 -21.46
N GLY A 200 -22.58 9.17 -21.82
CA GLY A 200 -21.71 9.21 -23.00
C GLY A 200 -20.49 10.14 -22.89
N GLU A 201 -20.44 10.99 -21.87
CA GLU A 201 -19.30 11.90 -21.61
C GLU A 201 -18.10 11.21 -20.97
N PHE A 202 -18.34 10.10 -20.25
CA PHE A 202 -17.34 9.36 -19.51
C PHE A 202 -17.22 7.93 -20.03
N LYS A 203 -15.98 7.47 -20.19
CA LYS A 203 -15.69 6.07 -20.47
C LYS A 203 -15.41 5.38 -19.14
N TYR A 204 -16.17 4.32 -18.85
CA TYR A 204 -15.97 3.51 -17.66
C TYR A 204 -15.34 2.16 -18.01
N LYS A 205 -14.59 1.63 -17.05
CA LYS A 205 -14.20 0.23 -17.00
C LYS A 205 -14.29 -0.23 -15.56
N GLN A 206 -15.04 -1.30 -15.33
CA GLN A 206 -15.08 -1.93 -14.02
C GLN A 206 -14.18 -3.16 -14.02
N ILE A 207 -13.26 -3.23 -13.08
CA ILE A 207 -12.45 -4.42 -12.78
C ILE A 207 -12.72 -4.76 -11.32
N PRO A 208 -13.71 -5.61 -11.01
CA PRO A 208 -14.12 -5.87 -9.63
C PRO A 208 -13.02 -6.63 -8.88
N ILE A 209 -12.29 -5.92 -8.01
CA ILE A 209 -11.22 -6.49 -7.19
C ILE A 209 -11.75 -6.65 -5.77
N SER A 210 -11.67 -7.87 -5.24
CA SER A 210 -12.01 -8.12 -3.84
C SER A 210 -10.95 -7.48 -2.94
N ASP A 211 -11.40 -6.76 -1.91
CA ASP A 211 -10.54 -6.18 -0.86
C ASP A 211 -10.06 -7.29 0.10
N HIS A 212 -9.30 -8.22 -0.47
CA HIS A 212 -8.72 -9.34 0.25
C HIS A 212 -7.22 -9.40 -0.01
N TRP A 213 -6.44 -9.57 1.06
CA TRP A 213 -4.98 -9.55 1.03
C TRP A 213 -4.34 -10.62 0.14
N SER A 214 -5.06 -11.69 -0.19
CA SER A 214 -4.59 -12.77 -1.06
C SER A 214 -4.95 -12.58 -2.54
N GLN A 215 -5.58 -11.46 -2.90
CA GLN A 215 -5.98 -11.19 -4.27
C GLN A 215 -4.75 -10.89 -5.12
N ASN A 216 -4.56 -11.63 -6.20
CA ASN A 216 -3.50 -11.34 -7.14
C ASN A 216 -3.88 -10.12 -7.98
N LEU A 217 -3.31 -8.95 -7.69
CA LEU A 217 -3.58 -7.70 -8.43
C LEU A 217 -2.94 -7.69 -9.82
N SER A 218 -1.82 -8.38 -10.01
CA SER A 218 -1.03 -8.29 -11.23
C SER A 218 -1.76 -8.84 -12.45
N GLN A 219 -2.66 -9.81 -12.25
CA GLN A 219 -3.48 -10.37 -13.33
C GLN A 219 -4.40 -9.32 -13.99
N PHE A 220 -4.72 -8.24 -13.29
CA PHE A 220 -5.60 -7.18 -13.78
C PHE A 220 -4.84 -6.03 -14.44
N PHE A 221 -3.51 -5.97 -14.28
CA PHE A 221 -2.70 -4.88 -14.83
C PHE A 221 -2.79 -4.77 -16.35
N PRO A 222 -2.73 -5.86 -17.15
CA PRO A 222 -2.85 -5.74 -18.60
C PRO A 222 -4.17 -5.09 -19.03
N GLU A 223 -5.27 -5.44 -18.36
CA GLU A 223 -6.60 -4.90 -18.66
C GLU A 223 -6.75 -3.44 -18.22
N ALA A 224 -6.25 -3.10 -17.02
CA ALA A 224 -6.27 -1.74 -16.52
C ALA A 224 -5.40 -0.79 -17.38
N ILE A 225 -4.21 -1.23 -17.75
CA ILE A 225 -3.26 -0.45 -18.57
C ILE A 225 -3.81 -0.26 -19.99
N ALA A 226 -4.48 -1.25 -20.57
CA ALA A 226 -5.08 -1.10 -21.90
C ALA A 226 -6.27 -0.11 -21.93
N PHE A 227 -6.87 0.16 -20.77
CA PHE A 227 -7.99 1.08 -20.65
C PHE A 227 -7.57 2.54 -20.46
N ILE A 228 -6.52 2.76 -19.68
CA ILE A 228 -5.95 4.08 -19.33
C ILE A 228 -5.16 4.63 -20.53
#